data_AF-M0CV07-F1
#
_entry.id   AF-M0CV07-F1
#
_cell.length_a   1.000
_cell.length_b   1.000
_cell.length_c   1.000
_cell.angle_alpha   90.00
_cell.angle_beta   90.00
_cell.angle_gamma   90.00
#
_symmetry.space_group_name_H-M   'P 1'
#
loop_
_entity.id
_entity.type
_entity.pdbx_description
1 polymer ?
#
loop_
_entity_poly.entity_id
_entity_poly.type
_entity_poly.pdbx_seq_one_letter_code
_entity_poly.pdbx_strand_id
1 'polypeptide(L)'
;MEDVFDFTEDWTAKFKLLLSYADTIVGVYEHSHGGHCWEAGFIDQYEYRTRTQAFYRVYADDDDQYEAYNGMFWTHMRSLENIGRARSWTDRATLLQQVDQLALQS
;
A
#
# COMPACT_ATOMS: atom_id res chain seq x y z
N MET A 1 0.61 -0.23 -39.08
CA MET A 1 -0.58 -1.02 -38.69
C MET A 1 -0.29 -1.47 -37.28
N GLU A 2 -0.87 -0.72 -36.33
CA GLU A 2 -1.04 -1.08 -34.93
C GLU A 2 0.19 -1.57 -34.14
N ASP A 3 1.06 -0.62 -33.76
CA ASP A 3 1.55 -0.61 -32.38
C ASP A 3 0.34 -0.29 -31.49
N VAL A 4 -0.47 -1.30 -31.20
CA VAL A 4 -1.42 -1.22 -30.10
C VAL A 4 -0.56 -0.96 -28.88
N PHE A 5 -0.60 0.28 -28.36
CA PHE A 5 -0.07 0.63 -27.05
C PHE A 5 -0.40 -0.52 -26.11
N ASP A 6 0.61 -1.25 -25.66
CA ASP A 6 0.38 -2.32 -24.71
C ASP A 6 -0.17 -1.63 -23.47
N PHE A 7 -1.47 -1.79 -23.24
CA PHE A 7 -2.15 -1.13 -22.14
C PHE A 7 -1.57 -1.56 -20.79
N THR A 8 -0.78 -2.64 -20.73
CA THR A 8 -0.03 -3.02 -19.53
C THR A 8 1.17 -2.12 -19.25
N GLU A 9 1.69 -1.37 -20.23
CA GLU A 9 2.85 -0.48 -20.05
C GLU A 9 2.53 0.79 -19.25
N ASP A 10 1.32 1.34 -19.37
CA ASP A 10 0.95 2.57 -18.66
C ASP A 10 0.22 2.32 -17.33
N TRP A 11 0.81 1.43 -16.53
CA TRP A 11 0.27 1.06 -15.22
C TRP A 11 0.12 2.30 -14.31
N THR A 12 1.01 3.28 -14.43
CA THR A 12 0.98 4.49 -13.61
C THR A 12 -0.26 5.34 -13.89
N ALA A 13 -0.67 5.50 -15.15
CA ALA A 13 -1.87 6.25 -15.50
C ALA A 13 -3.13 5.54 -14.97
N LYS A 14 -3.18 4.21 -15.10
CA LYS A 14 -4.29 3.40 -14.59
C LYS A 14 -4.40 3.46 -13.07
N PHE A 15 -3.27 3.33 -12.38
CA PHE A 15 -3.21 3.44 -10.94
C PHE A 15 -3.76 4.80 -10.47
N LYS A 16 -3.26 5.90 -11.06
CA LYS A 16 -3.75 7.25 -10.76
C LYS A 16 -5.25 7.41 -10.99
N LEU A 17 -5.76 6.88 -12.11
CA LEU A 17 -7.17 6.94 -12.43
C LEU A 17 -8.01 6.15 -11.40
N LEU A 18 -7.60 4.92 -11.07
CA LEU A 18 -8.28 4.10 -10.06
C LEU A 18 -8.31 4.79 -8.70
N LEU A 19 -7.18 5.35 -8.28
CA LEU A 19 -7.13 6.13 -7.04
C LEU A 19 -8.11 7.29 -7.10
N SER A 20 -8.14 8.08 -8.18
CA SER A 20 -9.02 9.25 -8.28
C SER A 20 -10.49 8.91 -8.00
N TYR A 21 -10.97 7.74 -8.45
CA TYR A 21 -12.34 7.28 -8.25
C TYR A 21 -12.60 6.54 -6.92
N ALA A 22 -11.57 6.21 -6.13
CA ALA A 22 -11.75 5.40 -4.93
C ALA A 22 -12.16 6.24 -3.71
N ASP A 23 -13.31 5.96 -3.09
CA ASP A 23 -13.67 6.62 -1.83
C ASP A 23 -12.80 6.18 -0.65
N THR A 24 -12.29 4.95 -0.72
CA THR A 24 -11.37 4.36 0.26
C THR A 24 -10.27 3.61 -0.45
N ILE A 25 -9.03 3.83 -0.03
CA ILE A 25 -7.83 3.20 -0.59
C ILE A 25 -7.25 2.29 0.48
N VAL A 26 -7.12 1.00 0.17
CA VAL A 26 -6.52 0.00 1.06
C VAL A 26 -5.23 -0.49 0.42
N GLY A 27 -4.08 -0.10 0.98
CA GLY A 27 -2.77 -0.58 0.56
C GLY A 27 -2.34 -1.76 1.41
N VAL A 28 -2.13 -2.93 0.81
CA VAL A 28 -1.62 -4.12 1.51
C VAL A 28 -0.24 -4.46 0.98
N TYR A 29 0.75 -4.48 1.86
CA TYR A 29 2.15 -4.65 1.51
C TYR A 29 2.74 -5.85 2.25
N GLU A 30 3.45 -6.68 1.51
CA GLU A 30 4.27 -7.78 2.04
C GLU A 30 5.78 -7.52 1.83
N HIS A 31 6.11 -6.62 0.91
CA HIS A 31 7.47 -6.20 0.57
C HIS A 31 7.46 -4.84 -0.14
N SER A 32 8.65 -4.26 -0.33
CA SER A 32 8.88 -2.96 -0.98
C SER A 32 9.47 -3.05 -2.39
N HIS A 33 9.64 -4.27 -2.93
CA HIS A 33 10.24 -4.47 -4.25
C HIS A 33 9.41 -3.85 -5.40
N GLY A 34 10.09 -3.46 -6.48
CA GLY A 34 9.44 -2.95 -7.68
C GLY A 34 8.73 -1.60 -7.47
N GLY A 35 7.50 -1.50 -7.97
CA GLY A 35 6.71 -0.26 -7.98
C GLY A 35 6.11 0.16 -6.64
N HIS A 36 6.15 -0.68 -5.60
CA HIS A 36 5.39 -0.45 -4.36
C HIS A 36 5.84 0.79 -3.57
N CYS A 37 7.14 1.11 -3.59
CA CYS A 37 7.62 2.37 -3.04
C CYS A 37 7.00 3.58 -3.74
N TRP A 38 6.84 3.51 -5.06
CA TRP A 38 6.22 4.57 -5.85
C TRP A 38 4.73 4.66 -5.58
N GLU A 39 4.03 3.52 -5.51
CA GLU A 39 2.59 3.46 -5.20
C GLU A 39 2.31 4.06 -3.81
N ALA A 40 3.05 3.61 -2.79
CA ALA A 40 2.94 4.11 -1.43
C ALA A 40 3.26 5.61 -1.33
N GLY A 41 4.34 6.06 -1.99
CA GLY A 41 4.68 7.48 -2.03
C GLY A 41 3.64 8.34 -2.76
N PHE A 42 2.99 7.79 -3.80
CA PHE A 42 1.97 8.50 -4.55
C PHE A 42 0.67 8.66 -3.74
N ILE A 43 0.20 7.60 -3.07
CA ILE A 43 -1.00 7.67 -2.21
C ILE A 43 -0.78 8.48 -0.92
N ASP A 44 0.46 8.82 -0.59
CA ASP A 44 0.78 9.67 0.56
C ASP A 44 0.53 11.17 0.32
N GLN A 45 0.23 11.55 -0.92
CA GLN A 45 -0.18 12.91 -1.25
C GLN A 45 -1.46 13.29 -0.52
N TYR A 46 -1.59 14.58 -0.17
CA TYR A 46 -2.71 15.09 0.64
C TYR A 46 -4.09 14.67 0.13
N GLU A 47 -4.29 14.67 -1.19
CA GLU A 47 -5.55 14.27 -1.85
C GLU A 47 -5.96 12.83 -1.56
N TYR A 48 -5.00 11.94 -1.32
CA TYR A 48 -5.22 10.49 -1.18
C TYR A 48 -5.00 9.99 0.24
N ARG A 49 -4.11 10.64 1.00
CA ARG A 49 -3.71 10.23 2.34
C ARG A 49 -4.88 10.16 3.32
N THR A 50 -5.85 11.06 3.20
CA THR A 50 -7.01 11.12 4.10
C THR A 50 -7.99 9.95 3.92
N ARG A 51 -7.99 9.33 2.74
CA ARG A 51 -8.82 8.17 2.38
C ARG A 51 -8.02 6.86 2.30
N THR A 52 -6.74 6.88 2.65
CA THR A 52 -5.86 5.72 2.59
C THR A 52 -5.70 5.06 3.97
N GLN A 53 -5.76 3.74 3.99
CA GLN A 53 -5.31 2.90 5.10
C GLN A 53 -4.29 1.87 4.58
N ALA A 54 -3.08 1.89 5.15
CA ALA A 54 -2.03 0.94 4.81
C ALA A 54 -2.01 -0.25 5.78
N PHE A 55 -1.68 -1.42 5.27
CA PHE A 55 -1.46 -2.66 5.99
C PHE A 55 -0.12 -3.23 5.56
N TYR A 56 0.82 -3.37 6.48
CA TYR A 56 2.15 -3.90 6.15
C TYR A 56 2.48 -5.12 6.99
N ARG A 57 3.04 -6.13 6.35
CA ARG A 57 3.44 -7.35 7.04
C ARG A 57 4.64 -7.11 7.95
N VAL A 58 4.58 -7.67 9.15
CA VAL A 58 5.73 -7.82 10.05
C VAL A 58 6.12 -9.29 10.09
N TYR A 59 7.39 -9.55 9.82
CA TYR A 59 7.98 -10.88 9.85
C TYR A 59 8.57 -11.18 11.24
N ALA A 60 8.67 -12.46 11.57
CA ALA A 60 9.20 -12.89 12.87
C ALA A 60 10.74 -12.84 12.91
N ASP A 61 11.37 -13.04 11.75
CA ASP A 61 12.81 -12.97 11.57
C ASP A 61 13.20 -11.59 11.01
N ASP A 62 14.25 -11.01 11.58
CA ASP A 62 14.79 -9.72 11.14
C ASP A 62 15.35 -9.81 9.71
N ASP A 63 15.97 -10.93 9.33
CA ASP A 63 16.51 -11.12 7.98
C ASP A 63 15.38 -11.12 6.94
N ASP A 64 14.28 -11.82 7.22
CA ASP A 64 13.07 -11.79 6.37
C ASP A 64 12.49 -10.38 6.27
N GLN A 65 12.50 -9.63 7.37
CA GLN A 65 12.01 -8.25 7.42
C GLN A 65 12.90 -7.31 6.58
N TYR A 66 14.22 -7.46 6.66
CA TYR A 66 15.19 -6.66 5.89
C TYR A 66 15.15 -6.98 4.40
N GLU A 67 15.01 -8.25 4.05
CA GLU A 67 14.83 -8.67 2.66
C GLU A 67 13.53 -8.10 2.08
N ALA A 68 12.42 -8.16 2.83
CA ALA A 68 11.14 -7.67 2.36
C ALA A 68 11.09 -6.14 2.17
N TYR A 69 11.66 -5.36 3.10
CA TYR A 69 11.50 -3.91 3.11
C TYR A 69 12.80 -3.13 3.14
N ASN A 70 12.96 -2.21 2.19
CA ASN A 70 14.00 -1.20 2.30
C ASN A 70 13.68 -0.19 3.43
N GLY A 71 14.73 0.44 3.96
CA GLY A 71 14.61 1.34 5.11
C GLY A 71 13.71 2.55 4.89
N MET A 72 13.60 3.05 3.64
CA MET A 72 12.71 4.16 3.32
C MET A 72 11.24 3.76 3.44
N PHE A 73 10.87 2.62 2.85
CA PHE A 73 9.52 2.10 2.92
C PHE A 73 9.12 1.79 4.36
N TRP A 74 10.02 1.15 5.12
CA TRP A 74 9.79 0.87 6.54
C TRP A 74 9.53 2.13 7.36
N THR A 75 10.37 3.16 7.19
CA THR A 75 10.22 4.44 7.89
C THR A 75 8.92 5.15 7.50
N HIS A 76 8.54 5.06 6.23
CA HIS A 76 7.28 5.60 5.72
C HIS A 76 6.07 4.90 6.37
N MET A 77 6.05 3.57 6.42
CA MET A 77 4.98 2.81 7.10
C MET A 77 4.86 3.18 8.58
N ARG A 78 5.99 3.33 9.29
CA ARG A 78 6.01 3.78 10.69
C ARG A 78 5.46 5.20 10.85
N SER A 79 5.76 6.10 9.92
CA SER A 79 5.18 7.45 9.93
C SER A 79 3.66 7.43 9.76
N LEU A 80 3.13 6.58 8.88
CA LEU A 80 1.69 6.39 8.70
C LEU A 80 1.05 5.74 9.94
N GLU A 81 1.71 4.78 10.57
CA GLU A 81 1.23 4.12 11.80
C GLU A 81 1.07 5.13 12.94
N ASN A 82 2.05 6.03 13.11
CA ASN A 82 2.02 7.08 14.14
C ASN A 82 0.82 8.03 14.03
N ILE A 83 0.22 8.15 12.84
CA ILE A 83 -0.97 8.98 12.62
C ILE A 83 -2.24 8.14 12.43
N GLY A 84 -2.21 6.85 12.77
CA GLY A 84 -3.34 5.93 12.69
C GLY A 84 -3.69 5.46 11.27
N ARG A 85 -2.84 5.73 10.26
CA ARG A 85 -3.07 5.44 8.84
C ARG A 85 -2.38 4.18 8.34
N ALA A 86 -1.60 3.51 9.18
CA ALA A 86 -1.10 2.18 8.90
C ALA A 86 -1.35 1.23 10.07
N ARG A 87 -1.49 -0.07 9.76
CA ARG A 87 -1.57 -1.16 10.73
C ARG A 87 -0.63 -2.28 10.28
N SER A 88 0.01 -2.94 11.24
CA SER A 88 0.79 -4.14 10.96
C SER A 88 -0.06 -5.41 11.06
N TRP A 89 0.38 -6.45 10.36
CA TRP A 89 -0.20 -7.79 10.45
C TRP A 89 0.89 -8.85 10.31
N THR A 90 0.66 -10.04 10.88
CA THR A 90 1.61 -11.16 10.88
C THR A 90 1.07 -12.37 10.12
N ASP A 91 -0.26 -12.54 10.13
CA ASP A 91 -0.97 -13.61 9.43
C ASP A 91 -2.19 -13.09 8.67
N ARG A 92 -2.65 -13.90 7.71
CA ARG A 92 -3.76 -13.56 6.80
C ARG A 92 -5.09 -13.38 7.53
N ALA A 93 -5.37 -14.14 8.58
CA ALA A 93 -6.64 -14.02 9.30
C ALA A 93 -6.74 -12.68 10.02
N THR A 94 -5.65 -12.26 10.65
CA THR A 94 -5.51 -10.94 11.26
C THR A 94 -5.67 -9.82 10.22
N LEU A 95 -5.03 -9.93 9.05
CA LEU A 95 -5.19 -8.96 7.97
C LEU A 95 -6.67 -8.82 7.55
N LEU A 96 -7.33 -9.93 7.25
CA LEU A 96 -8.73 -9.93 6.80
C LEU A 96 -9.65 -9.30 7.84
N GLN A 97 -9.48 -9.66 9.12
CA GLN A 97 -10.24 -9.05 10.20
C GLN A 97 -10.07 -7.53 10.25
N GLN A 98 -8.84 -7.04 10.11
CA GLN A 98 -8.59 -5.60 10.18
C GLN A 98 -9.14 -4.83 8.96
N VAL A 99 -9.12 -5.45 7.77
CA VAL A 99 -9.71 -4.89 6.55
C VAL A 99 -11.23 -4.85 6.65
N ASP A 100 -11.87 -5.91 7.14
CA ASP A 100 -13.32 -5.95 7.34
C ASP A 100 -13.77 -4.87 8.33
N GLN A 101 -13.01 -4.65 9.41
CA GLN A 101 -13.28 -3.57 10.36
C GLN A 101 -13.20 -2.19 9.73
N LEU A 102 -12.28 -1.97 8.79
CA LEU A 102 -12.18 -0.70 8.05
C LEU A 102 -13.40 -0.50 7.16
N ALA A 103 -13.82 -1.54 6.44
CA ALA A 103 -14.99 -1.49 5.54
C ALA A 103 -16.30 -1.18 6.29
N LEU A 104 -16.43 -1.62 7.54
CA LEU A 104 -17.59 -1.30 8.39
C LEU A 104 -17.58 0.12 8.96
N GLN A 105 -16.45 0.83 8.89
CA GLN A 105 -16.26 2.20 9.39
C GLN A 105 -16.33 3.26 8.28
N SER A 106 -16.39 2.82 7.02
CA SER A 106 -16.40 3.66 5.81
C SER A 106 -17.82 3.96 5.38
#